data_AF-A0AAJ6DS25-F1
#
_entry.id   AF-A0AAJ6DS25-F1
#
_cell.length_a   1.000
_cell.length_b   1.000
_cell.length_c   1.000
_cell.angle_alpha   90.00
_cell.angle_beta   90.00
_cell.angle_gamma   90.00
#
_symmetry.space_group_name_H-M   'P 1'
#
loop_
_entity.id
_entity.type
_entity.pdbx_description
1 polymer ?
#
loop_
_entity_poly.entity_id
_entity_poly.type
_entity_poly.pdbx_seq_one_letter_code
_entity_poly.pdbx_strand_id
1 'polypeptide(L)'
;MGGEVRPEIQSRAFDDWPGGSGDVDDMRACIELEHTTWKINEKSAEYAADDPNVAAAVRTMGYDLTVDHAYFHDTAQGPTTVGVRIANDGVAPFYYPWTVSLGLKDSAGRVVRTWDTSWDLREVMPRKIRAFPDWNAGSDPAHLDYGYPEYFDQDIDLSGVTAGDYQLVMKAKNPLEDVNPDAKKLRFANATQNGDGWLGLGGMTVGD
;
A
#
# COMPACT_ATOMS: atom_id res chain seq x y z
N MET A 1 10.74 -1.97 -6.91
CA MET A 1 12.07 -2.49 -7.32
C MET A 1 12.29 -3.84 -6.67
N GLY A 2 13.08 -4.72 -7.28
CA GLY A 2 13.33 -6.05 -6.72
C GLY A 2 14.69 -6.59 -7.12
N GLY A 3 15.02 -7.78 -6.61
CA GLY A 3 16.29 -8.44 -6.86
C GLY A 3 16.23 -9.91 -6.46
N GLU A 4 17.36 -10.60 -6.52
CA GLU A 4 17.48 -11.98 -6.09
C GLU A 4 18.34 -12.07 -4.83
N VAL A 5 17.90 -12.87 -3.86
CA VAL A 5 18.75 -13.27 -2.74
C VAL A 5 19.79 -14.25 -3.26
N ARG A 6 21.07 -14.01 -2.96
CA ARG A 6 22.17 -14.88 -3.41
C ARG A 6 21.90 -16.36 -3.11
N PRO A 7 22.13 -17.28 -4.06
CA PRO A 7 21.77 -18.70 -3.90
C PRO A 7 22.33 -19.35 -2.63
N GLU A 8 23.54 -18.99 -2.19
CA GLU A 8 24.20 -19.62 -1.04
C GLU A 8 23.58 -19.27 0.31
N ILE A 9 22.79 -18.18 0.38
CA ILE A 9 22.19 -17.67 1.61
C ILE A 9 20.66 -17.75 1.61
N GLN A 10 20.03 -18.17 0.52
CA GLN A 10 18.57 -18.13 0.32
C GLN A 10 17.75 -18.79 1.44
N SER A 11 18.24 -19.85 2.07
CA SER A 11 17.53 -20.55 3.16
C SER A 11 17.70 -19.91 4.54
N ARG A 12 18.63 -18.97 4.70
CA ARG A 12 19.04 -18.42 6.00
C ARG A 12 19.22 -16.90 6.03
N ALA A 13 18.86 -16.21 4.95
CA ALA A 13 19.10 -14.78 4.80
C ALA A 13 18.53 -13.96 5.98
N PHE A 14 17.45 -14.41 6.62
CA PHE A 14 16.79 -13.70 7.70
C PHE A 14 17.04 -14.28 9.10
N ASP A 15 17.95 -15.26 9.25
CA ASP A 15 18.20 -15.91 10.54
C ASP A 15 18.67 -14.91 11.61
N ASP A 16 19.51 -13.95 11.21
CA ASP A 16 20.08 -12.90 12.07
C ASP A 16 19.39 -11.53 11.89
N TRP A 17 18.12 -11.52 11.45
CA TRP A 17 17.33 -10.28 11.28
C TRP A 17 17.32 -9.42 12.57
N PRO A 18 17.41 -8.07 12.48
CA PRO A 18 17.40 -7.24 11.27
C PRO A 18 18.73 -7.13 10.52
N GLY A 19 19.83 -7.64 11.11
CA GLY A 19 21.15 -7.53 10.54
C GLY A 19 21.48 -8.68 9.59
N GLY A 20 22.71 -9.15 9.70
CA GLY A 20 23.26 -10.28 8.98
C GLY A 20 24.47 -10.83 9.72
N SER A 21 24.91 -12.02 9.34
CA SER A 21 26.04 -12.71 9.97
C SER A 21 26.86 -13.49 8.94
N GLY A 22 28.18 -13.50 9.12
CA GLY A 22 29.11 -14.19 8.24
C GLY A 22 29.11 -13.61 6.82
N ASP A 23 28.57 -14.36 5.88
CA ASP A 23 28.43 -14.02 4.46
C ASP A 23 27.06 -13.46 4.08
N VAL A 24 26.19 -13.22 5.08
CA VAL A 24 24.91 -12.52 4.94
C VAL A 24 25.13 -11.07 5.33
N ASP A 25 24.89 -10.15 4.39
CA ASP A 25 24.89 -8.71 4.65
C ASP A 25 23.74 -8.31 5.60
N ASP A 26 23.79 -7.10 6.16
CA ASP A 26 22.68 -6.54 6.93
C ASP A 26 21.42 -6.46 6.05
N MET A 27 20.48 -7.40 6.24
CA MET A 27 19.35 -7.57 5.34
C MET A 27 18.38 -6.40 5.40
N ARG A 28 18.20 -5.78 6.58
CA ARG A 28 17.37 -4.59 6.70
C ARG A 28 18.01 -3.42 5.94
N ALA A 29 19.32 -3.21 6.10
CA ALA A 29 20.03 -2.18 5.36
C ALA A 29 19.92 -2.39 3.85
N CYS A 30 20.06 -3.63 3.36
CA CYS A 30 19.88 -3.96 1.95
C CYS A 30 18.46 -3.65 1.46
N ILE A 31 17.42 -4.05 2.21
CA ILE A 31 16.01 -3.79 1.85
C ILE A 31 15.73 -2.29 1.78
N GLU A 32 16.21 -1.53 2.77
CA GLU A 32 16.02 -0.08 2.85
C GLU A 32 16.84 0.66 1.76
N LEU A 33 18.06 0.19 1.43
CA LEU A 33 18.90 0.77 0.38
C LEU A 33 18.30 0.61 -1.01
N GLU A 34 17.83 -0.59 -1.32
CA GLU A 34 17.31 -0.94 -2.65
C GLU A 34 15.87 -0.47 -2.85
N HIS A 35 15.19 -0.01 -1.79
CA HIS A 35 13.74 0.19 -1.75
C HIS A 35 13.01 -1.07 -2.25
N THR A 36 13.40 -2.23 -1.70
CA THR A 36 12.96 -3.53 -2.18
C THR A 36 11.47 -3.75 -1.92
N THR A 37 10.72 -4.13 -2.96
CA THR A 37 9.30 -4.50 -2.86
C THR A 37 9.06 -6.01 -2.96
N TRP A 38 10.05 -6.75 -3.44
CA TRP A 38 10.07 -8.21 -3.52
C TRP A 38 11.51 -8.70 -3.73
N LYS A 39 11.82 -9.93 -3.30
CA LYS A 39 13.04 -10.64 -3.71
C LYS A 39 12.72 -12.04 -4.22
N ILE A 40 13.42 -12.49 -5.27
CA ILE A 40 13.45 -13.89 -5.66
C ILE A 40 14.22 -14.67 -4.59
N ASN A 41 13.58 -15.73 -4.10
CA ASN A 41 14.17 -16.67 -3.16
C ASN A 41 13.55 -18.05 -3.41
N GLU A 42 14.30 -18.91 -4.11
CA GLU A 42 13.84 -20.26 -4.48
C GLU A 42 13.68 -21.15 -3.24
N LYS A 43 14.51 -20.94 -2.23
CA LYS A 43 14.46 -21.66 -0.95
C LYS A 43 13.52 -21.03 0.08
N SER A 44 12.66 -20.09 -0.32
CA SER A 44 11.70 -19.45 0.60
C SER A 44 10.76 -20.44 1.29
N ALA A 45 10.49 -21.60 0.66
CA ALA A 45 9.71 -22.68 1.26
C ALA A 45 10.43 -23.42 2.41
N GLU A 46 11.73 -23.20 2.60
CA GLU A 46 12.51 -23.78 3.70
C GLU A 46 12.35 -22.98 5.01
N TYR A 47 11.84 -21.73 4.95
CA TYR A 47 11.53 -20.95 6.15
C TYR A 47 10.33 -21.54 6.90
N ALA A 48 10.38 -21.49 8.23
CA ALA A 48 9.21 -21.79 9.05
C ALA A 48 8.12 -20.74 8.80
N ALA A 49 6.88 -21.20 8.61
CA ALA A 49 5.77 -20.31 8.27
C ALA A 49 5.43 -19.28 9.37
N ASP A 50 5.82 -19.56 10.61
CA ASP A 50 5.66 -18.73 11.79
C ASP A 50 6.95 -18.02 12.25
N ASP A 51 8.00 -18.05 11.42
CA ASP A 51 9.26 -17.38 11.73
C ASP A 51 9.05 -15.85 11.88
N PRO A 52 9.29 -15.27 13.07
CA PRO A 52 9.04 -13.86 13.32
C PRO A 52 10.02 -12.95 12.57
N ASN A 53 11.25 -13.41 12.31
CA ASN A 53 12.27 -12.66 11.60
C ASN A 53 11.92 -12.56 10.12
N VAL A 54 11.55 -13.68 9.50
CA VAL A 54 11.08 -13.71 8.11
C VAL A 54 9.82 -12.86 7.96
N ALA A 55 8.86 -12.99 8.88
CA ALA A 55 7.63 -12.19 8.86
C ALA A 55 7.93 -10.69 9.01
N ALA A 56 8.89 -10.31 9.87
CA ALA A 56 9.31 -8.92 10.01
C ALA A 56 10.00 -8.40 8.74
N ALA A 57 10.91 -9.17 8.14
CA ALA A 57 11.60 -8.81 6.92
C ALA A 57 10.65 -8.60 5.74
N VAL A 58 9.70 -9.53 5.53
CA VAL A 58 8.69 -9.42 4.48
C VAL A 58 7.80 -8.20 4.68
N ARG A 59 7.41 -7.88 5.93
CA ARG A 59 6.63 -6.67 6.25
C ARG A 59 7.42 -5.38 6.03
N THR A 60 8.75 -5.40 6.18
CA THR A 60 9.59 -4.24 5.87
C THR A 60 9.70 -3.99 4.36
N MET A 61 9.64 -5.04 3.53
CA MET A 61 9.67 -4.87 2.08
C MET A 61 8.41 -4.19 1.57
N GLY A 62 8.58 -3.31 0.59
CA GLY A 62 7.46 -2.76 -0.15
C GLY A 62 6.97 -1.42 0.35
N TYR A 63 5.68 -1.27 0.12
CA TYR A 63 4.90 -0.09 0.41
C TYR A 63 3.97 -0.41 1.59
N ASP A 64 3.83 0.55 2.49
CA ASP A 64 2.88 0.50 3.61
C ASP A 64 1.93 1.69 3.47
N LEU A 65 1.03 1.58 2.49
CA LEU A 65 0.09 2.65 2.17
C LEU A 65 -1.08 2.63 3.14
N THR A 66 -1.27 3.73 3.86
CA THR A 66 -2.39 3.91 4.79
C THR A 66 -3.20 5.12 4.38
N VAL A 67 -4.52 4.94 4.25
CA VAL A 67 -5.46 6.07 4.17
C VAL A 67 -5.81 6.46 5.60
N ASP A 68 -5.27 7.57 6.09
CA ASP A 68 -5.47 8.00 7.47
C ASP A 68 -6.67 8.95 7.64
N HIS A 69 -7.18 9.49 6.54
CA HIS A 69 -8.36 10.34 6.53
C HIS A 69 -9.12 10.26 5.20
N ALA A 70 -10.43 10.41 5.27
CA ALA A 70 -11.33 10.59 4.12
C ALA A 70 -12.13 11.87 4.32
N TYR A 71 -12.31 12.64 3.24
CA TYR A 71 -13.01 13.92 3.23
C TYR A 71 -14.20 13.81 2.28
N PHE A 72 -15.41 13.87 2.80
CA PHE A 72 -16.64 13.86 2.00
C PHE A 72 -17.81 14.40 2.84
N HIS A 73 -18.93 14.70 2.20
CA HIS A 73 -20.17 15.05 2.89
C HIS A 73 -20.95 13.80 3.28
N ASP A 74 -21.36 13.69 4.55
CA ASP A 74 -22.14 12.55 5.05
C ASP A 74 -23.48 12.38 4.31
N THR A 75 -24.06 13.47 3.82
CA THR A 75 -25.24 13.49 2.95
C THR A 75 -24.95 14.35 1.72
N ALA A 76 -25.19 13.80 0.52
CA ALA A 76 -24.99 14.53 -0.72
C ALA A 76 -25.92 14.07 -1.84
N GLN A 77 -26.16 14.94 -2.81
CA GLN A 77 -26.82 14.61 -4.07
C GLN A 77 -26.21 15.41 -5.22
N GLY A 78 -26.25 14.85 -6.44
CA GLY A 78 -25.60 15.47 -7.60
C GLY A 78 -24.07 15.54 -7.45
N PRO A 79 -23.43 16.63 -7.92
CA PRO A 79 -21.99 16.82 -7.78
C PRO A 79 -21.54 16.94 -6.31
N THR A 80 -20.49 16.23 -5.93
CA THR A 80 -19.85 16.31 -4.61
C THR A 80 -18.36 16.00 -4.72
N THR A 81 -17.56 16.51 -3.77
CA THR A 81 -16.12 16.24 -3.73
C THR A 81 -15.82 15.13 -2.72
N VAL A 82 -15.01 14.17 -3.13
CA VAL A 82 -14.47 13.12 -2.26
C VAL A 82 -12.95 13.21 -2.29
N GLY A 83 -12.32 13.16 -1.13
CA GLY A 83 -10.88 13.12 -1.01
C GLY A 83 -10.40 12.16 0.06
N VAL A 84 -9.10 11.89 0.04
CA VAL A 84 -8.38 11.07 0.99
C VAL A 84 -7.01 11.65 1.28
N ARG A 85 -6.48 11.33 2.45
CA ARG A 85 -5.07 11.53 2.76
C ARG A 85 -4.39 10.17 2.90
N ILE A 86 -3.30 9.99 2.17
CA ILE A 86 -2.57 8.72 2.09
C ILE A 86 -1.12 8.93 2.53
N ALA A 87 -0.64 8.09 3.44
CA ALA A 87 0.75 8.04 3.86
C ALA A 87 1.41 6.72 3.45
N ASN A 88 2.73 6.72 3.26
CA ASN A 88 3.52 5.51 3.00
C ASN A 88 4.59 5.34 4.09
N ASP A 89 4.43 4.30 4.91
CA ASP A 89 5.38 3.91 5.96
C ASP A 89 6.33 2.78 5.55
N GLY A 90 6.21 2.34 4.29
CA GLY A 90 7.08 1.33 3.73
C GLY A 90 8.42 1.92 3.32
N VAL A 91 9.30 1.05 2.85
CA VAL A 91 10.63 1.45 2.38
C VAL A 91 10.61 1.95 0.94
N ALA A 92 9.56 1.68 0.15
CA ALA A 92 9.56 1.93 -1.28
C ALA A 92 8.37 2.78 -1.76
N PRO A 93 8.57 3.63 -2.79
CA PRO A 93 7.45 4.26 -3.48
C PRO A 93 6.62 3.22 -4.23
N PHE A 94 5.37 3.56 -4.56
CA PHE A 94 4.60 2.78 -5.51
C PHE A 94 5.16 3.00 -6.93
N TYR A 95 5.35 1.93 -7.72
CA TYR A 95 6.06 2.02 -9.02
C TYR A 95 5.14 2.00 -10.23
N TYR A 96 3.88 1.62 -10.06
CA TYR A 96 2.97 1.36 -11.18
C TYR A 96 1.85 2.40 -11.21
N PRO A 97 1.44 2.87 -12.40
CA PRO A 97 0.31 3.78 -12.54
C PRO A 97 -1.02 3.02 -12.46
N TRP A 98 -1.29 2.36 -11.34
CA TRP A 98 -2.55 1.63 -11.14
C TRP A 98 -3.69 2.62 -10.95
N THR A 99 -4.79 2.41 -11.68
CA THR A 99 -5.99 3.24 -11.54
C THR A 99 -6.54 3.11 -10.13
N VAL A 100 -6.71 4.25 -9.47
CA VAL A 100 -7.47 4.36 -8.23
C VAL A 100 -8.90 4.72 -8.58
N SER A 101 -9.86 3.98 -8.05
CA SER A 101 -11.29 4.23 -8.25
C SER A 101 -11.98 4.44 -6.92
N LEU A 102 -12.95 5.35 -6.91
CA LEU A 102 -13.96 5.49 -5.88
C LEU A 102 -15.18 4.64 -6.22
N GLY A 103 -15.99 4.29 -5.22
CA GLY A 103 -17.24 3.60 -5.44
C GLY A 103 -18.20 3.66 -4.26
N LEU A 104 -19.44 3.26 -4.53
CA LEU A 104 -20.48 3.09 -3.51
C LEU A 104 -20.85 1.62 -3.40
N LYS A 105 -20.84 1.10 -2.18
CA LYS A 105 -21.44 -0.19 -1.84
C LYS A 105 -22.80 0.01 -1.19
N ASP A 106 -23.79 -0.77 -1.62
CA ASP A 106 -25.08 -0.81 -0.95
C ASP A 106 -25.04 -1.68 0.32
N SER A 107 -26.18 -1.77 1.02
CA SER A 107 -26.32 -2.56 2.24
C SER A 107 -26.08 -4.07 2.07
N ALA A 108 -26.11 -4.58 0.84
CA ALA A 108 -25.74 -5.97 0.54
C ALA A 108 -24.22 -6.12 0.26
N GLY A 109 -23.45 -5.05 0.40
CA GLY A 109 -22.02 -5.01 0.10
C GLY A 109 -21.69 -5.00 -1.39
N ARG A 110 -22.69 -4.83 -2.27
CA ARG A 110 -22.50 -4.82 -3.72
C ARG A 110 -22.07 -3.43 -4.16
N VAL A 111 -21.00 -3.35 -4.95
CA VAL A 111 -20.60 -2.09 -5.60
C VAL A 111 -21.63 -1.75 -6.67
N VAL A 112 -22.34 -0.63 -6.50
CA VAL A 112 -23.42 -0.19 -7.40
C VAL A 112 -23.01 0.97 -8.31
N ARG A 113 -21.92 1.66 -7.98
CA ARG A 113 -21.37 2.77 -8.75
C ARG A 113 -19.87 2.89 -8.51
N THR A 114 -19.13 3.28 -9.54
CA THR A 114 -17.69 3.55 -9.47
C THR A 114 -17.32 4.78 -10.29
N TRP A 115 -16.25 5.45 -9.90
CA TRP A 115 -15.62 6.54 -10.63
C TRP A 115 -14.11 6.32 -10.62
N ASP A 116 -13.49 6.32 -11.78
CA ASP A 116 -12.03 6.33 -11.86
C ASP A 116 -11.51 7.72 -11.49
N THR A 117 -10.37 7.75 -10.81
CA THR A 117 -9.75 8.98 -10.37
C THR A 117 -8.49 9.30 -11.17
N SER A 118 -8.07 10.56 -11.13
CA SER A 118 -6.73 10.97 -11.59
C SER A 118 -5.63 10.74 -10.54
N TRP A 119 -5.95 10.14 -9.39
CA TRP A 119 -5.01 9.98 -8.28
C TRP A 119 -3.89 9.02 -8.64
N ASP A 120 -2.65 9.42 -8.36
CA ASP A 120 -1.47 8.64 -8.68
C ASP A 120 -0.74 8.21 -7.40
N LEU A 121 -0.85 6.93 -7.06
CA LEU A 121 -0.17 6.39 -5.87
C LEU A 121 1.35 6.48 -5.94
N ARG A 122 1.92 6.71 -7.14
CA ARG A 122 3.35 6.98 -7.30
C ARG A 122 3.76 8.33 -6.73
N GLU A 123 2.85 9.20 -6.34
CA GLU A 123 3.15 10.45 -5.63
C GLU A 123 3.35 10.22 -4.12
N VAL A 124 2.81 9.13 -3.57
CA VAL A 124 2.89 8.81 -2.13
C VAL A 124 4.26 8.22 -1.76
N MET A 125 5.25 9.10 -1.57
CA MET A 125 6.61 8.73 -1.21
C MET A 125 6.74 8.18 0.21
N PRO A 126 7.71 7.27 0.49
CA PRO A 126 8.05 6.87 1.85
C PRO A 126 8.29 8.10 2.75
N ARG A 127 7.63 8.14 3.91
CA ARG A 127 7.81 9.26 4.86
C ARG A 127 9.22 9.34 5.40
N LYS A 128 9.91 8.20 5.48
CA LYS A 128 11.30 8.11 5.92
C LYS A 128 12.11 7.26 4.96
N ILE A 129 13.36 7.65 4.76
CA ILE A 129 14.36 6.87 4.03
C ILE A 129 15.60 6.69 4.89
N ARG A 130 16.32 5.60 4.67
CA ARG A 130 17.60 5.36 5.33
C ARG A 130 18.67 6.27 4.74
N ALA A 131 19.44 6.93 5.60
CA ALA A 131 20.65 7.63 5.19
C ALA A 131 21.83 6.65 5.09
N PHE A 132 22.71 6.86 4.10
CA PHE A 132 23.95 6.12 3.98
C PHE A 132 25.16 7.02 4.28
N PRO A 133 26.30 6.46 4.73
CA PRO A 133 27.47 7.21 5.19
C PRO A 133 28.05 8.23 4.21
N ASP A 134 27.76 8.08 2.91
CA ASP A 134 28.12 9.04 1.86
C ASP A 134 27.46 10.43 2.06
N TRP A 135 26.49 10.55 2.97
CA TRP A 135 25.83 11.81 3.36
C TRP A 135 26.36 12.48 4.63
N ASN A 136 27.60 12.19 5.06
CA ASN A 136 28.18 12.84 6.26
C ASN A 136 27.35 12.59 7.55
N ALA A 137 26.54 11.52 7.59
CA ALA A 137 25.51 11.28 8.61
C ALA A 137 26.02 10.59 9.90
N GLY A 138 27.34 10.37 10.05
CA GLY A 138 27.91 9.68 11.21
C GLY A 138 27.84 8.15 11.11
N SER A 139 27.97 7.44 12.24
CA SER A 139 27.82 5.98 12.30
C SER A 139 26.35 5.56 12.19
N ASP A 140 26.11 4.50 11.42
CA ASP A 140 24.84 3.92 10.96
C ASP A 140 23.88 3.43 12.10
N PRO A 141 22.52 3.44 11.94
CA PRO A 141 21.69 4.02 10.87
C PRO A 141 20.86 5.24 11.32
N ALA A 142 20.98 6.33 10.56
CA ALA A 142 20.08 7.47 10.65
C ALA A 142 18.96 7.34 9.61
N HIS A 143 17.69 7.55 10.00
CA HIS A 143 16.58 7.73 9.07
C HIS A 143 16.29 9.21 8.91
N LEU A 144 16.08 9.65 7.67
CA LEU A 144 15.71 11.03 7.33
C LEU A 144 14.23 11.08 6.96
N ASP A 145 13.57 12.17 7.35
CA ASP A 145 12.26 12.50 6.80
C ASP A 145 12.41 12.82 5.30
N TYR A 146 11.49 12.31 4.48
CA TYR A 146 11.55 12.41 3.02
C TYR A 146 10.19 12.78 2.41
N GLY A 147 9.26 11.83 2.39
CA GLY A 147 7.89 12.05 1.92
C GLY A 147 6.98 12.66 2.99
N TYR A 148 5.80 13.08 2.55
CA TYR A 148 4.72 13.54 3.40
C TYR A 148 3.42 12.83 2.99
N PRO A 149 2.39 12.82 3.86
CA PRO A 149 1.08 12.33 3.45
C PRO A 149 0.54 13.15 2.29
N GLU A 150 0.16 12.47 1.20
CA GLU A 150 -0.40 13.09 0.01
C GLU A 150 -1.91 13.22 0.13
N TYR A 151 -2.44 14.33 -0.38
CA TYR A 151 -3.86 14.64 -0.39
C TYR A 151 -4.36 14.50 -1.81
N PHE A 152 -5.38 13.67 -1.97
CA PHE A 152 -6.07 13.51 -3.23
C PHE A 152 -7.53 13.88 -3.06
N ASP A 153 -8.09 14.59 -4.01
CA ASP A 153 -9.52 14.83 -4.09
C ASP A 153 -10.00 14.74 -5.55
N GLN A 154 -11.30 14.52 -5.71
CA GLN A 154 -11.96 14.54 -6.99
C GLN A 154 -13.45 14.82 -6.82
N ASP A 155 -13.99 15.61 -7.74
CA ASP A 155 -15.44 15.76 -7.91
C ASP A 155 -16.04 14.51 -8.57
N ILE A 156 -17.06 13.96 -7.93
CA ILE A 156 -17.90 12.88 -8.46
C ILE A 156 -19.32 13.37 -8.64
N ASP A 157 -20.05 12.77 -9.58
CA ASP A 157 -21.46 13.05 -9.80
C ASP A 157 -22.31 11.86 -9.37
N LEU A 158 -23.17 12.09 -8.38
CA LEU A 158 -24.14 11.15 -7.83
C LEU A 158 -25.46 11.15 -8.60
N SER A 159 -25.59 11.94 -9.66
CA SER A 159 -26.78 11.95 -10.51
C SER A 159 -27.08 10.54 -11.04
N GLY A 160 -28.31 10.08 -10.82
CA GLY A 160 -28.76 8.74 -11.19
C GLY A 160 -28.41 7.63 -10.19
N VAL A 161 -27.71 7.94 -9.10
CA VAL A 161 -27.63 7.04 -7.94
C VAL A 161 -28.97 7.10 -7.20
N THR A 162 -29.52 5.94 -6.84
CA THR A 162 -30.78 5.88 -6.08
C THR A 162 -30.56 6.48 -4.69
N ALA A 163 -31.56 7.19 -4.16
CA ALA A 163 -31.46 7.73 -2.81
C ALA A 163 -31.38 6.60 -1.77
N GLY A 164 -30.52 6.77 -0.76
CA GLY A 164 -30.33 5.78 0.30
C GLY A 164 -28.93 5.83 0.92
N ASP A 165 -28.68 4.91 1.85
CA ASP A 165 -27.41 4.81 2.56
C ASP A 165 -26.44 3.87 1.86
N TYR A 166 -25.20 4.32 1.74
CA TYR A 166 -24.11 3.62 1.08
C TYR A 166 -22.86 3.62 1.95
N GLN A 167 -21.97 2.68 1.67
CA GLN A 167 -20.58 2.74 2.11
C GLN A 167 -19.74 3.30 0.96
N LEU A 168 -19.13 4.46 1.17
CA LEU A 168 -18.10 5.00 0.29
C LEU A 168 -16.83 4.16 0.41
N VAL A 169 -16.27 3.78 -0.73
CA VAL A 169 -15.09 2.93 -0.82
C VAL A 169 -14.09 3.43 -1.86
N MET A 170 -12.83 3.02 -1.72
CA MET A 170 -11.80 3.19 -2.74
C MET A 170 -11.06 1.89 -3.04
N LYS A 171 -10.44 1.81 -4.23
CA LYS A 171 -9.60 0.68 -4.63
C LYS A 171 -8.52 1.13 -5.60
N ALA A 172 -7.30 0.67 -5.39
CA ALA A 172 -6.25 0.69 -6.41
C ALA A 172 -6.29 -0.65 -7.16
N LYS A 173 -6.71 -0.64 -8.42
CA LYS A 173 -6.94 -1.87 -9.20
C LYS A 173 -5.62 -2.42 -9.73
N ASN A 174 -5.32 -3.68 -9.39
CA ASN A 174 -4.22 -4.38 -10.06
C ASN A 174 -4.69 -4.73 -11.49
N PRO A 175 -4.01 -4.28 -12.56
CA PRO A 175 -4.41 -4.58 -13.94
C PRO A 175 -4.53 -6.08 -14.24
N LEU A 176 -3.82 -6.94 -13.49
CA LEU A 176 -3.93 -8.39 -13.63
C LEU A 176 -5.30 -8.95 -13.24
N GLU A 177 -6.10 -8.21 -12.47
CA GLU A 177 -7.47 -8.62 -12.12
C GLU A 177 -8.38 -8.79 -13.35
N ASP A 178 -8.05 -8.14 -14.48
CA ASP A 178 -8.83 -8.25 -15.72
C ASP A 178 -8.57 -9.55 -16.49
N VAL A 179 -7.44 -10.23 -16.21
CA VAL A 179 -6.98 -11.40 -16.96
C VAL A 179 -6.80 -12.63 -16.10
N ASN A 180 -6.73 -12.48 -14.77
CA ASN A 180 -6.53 -13.58 -13.84
C ASN A 180 -7.42 -13.42 -12.59
N PRO A 181 -8.37 -14.35 -12.34
CA PRO A 181 -9.22 -14.29 -11.14
C PRO A 181 -8.43 -14.44 -9.83
N ASP A 182 -7.25 -15.05 -9.88
CA ASP A 182 -6.35 -15.23 -8.73
C ASP A 182 -5.40 -14.05 -8.51
N ALA A 183 -5.48 -13.01 -9.36
CA ALA A 183 -4.67 -11.81 -9.21
C ALA A 183 -4.82 -11.22 -7.81
N LYS A 184 -3.68 -10.90 -7.20
CA LYS A 184 -3.65 -10.27 -5.88
C LYS A 184 -4.19 -8.85 -5.98
N LYS A 185 -5.04 -8.49 -5.03
CA LYS A 185 -5.61 -7.15 -4.90
C LYS A 185 -4.72 -6.34 -3.98
N LEU A 186 -4.53 -5.05 -4.28
CA LEU A 186 -3.80 -4.15 -3.38
C LEU A 186 -4.50 -4.11 -2.02
N ARG A 187 -3.70 -4.16 -0.95
CA ARG A 187 -4.16 -3.92 0.40
C ARG A 187 -3.42 -2.73 1.00
N PHE A 188 -4.15 -1.69 1.34
CA PHE A 188 -3.74 -0.64 2.25
C PHE A 188 -3.63 -1.23 3.66
N ALA A 189 -2.79 -0.65 4.50
CA ALA A 189 -2.64 -1.04 5.91
C ALA A 189 -3.77 -0.49 6.81
N ASN A 190 -4.98 -0.48 6.27
CA ASN A 190 -6.20 -0.12 6.96
C ASN A 190 -6.92 -1.39 7.42
N ALA A 191 -7.20 -1.48 8.72
CA ALA A 191 -7.95 -2.61 9.31
C ALA A 191 -9.36 -2.80 8.71
N THR A 192 -9.92 -1.75 8.10
CA THR A 192 -11.25 -1.73 7.49
C THR A 192 -11.28 -2.25 6.05
N GLN A 193 -10.14 -2.61 5.45
CA GLN A 193 -10.15 -3.10 4.07
C GLN A 193 -10.65 -4.54 3.98
N ASN A 194 -11.64 -4.73 3.12
CA ASN A 194 -12.25 -6.03 2.90
C ASN A 194 -11.41 -6.89 1.94
N GLY A 195 -11.65 -8.21 1.96
CA GLY A 195 -10.95 -9.17 1.09
C GLY A 195 -11.20 -8.99 -0.41
N ASP A 196 -12.21 -8.19 -0.79
CA ASP A 196 -12.57 -7.87 -2.18
C ASP A 196 -11.73 -6.75 -2.80
N GLY A 197 -10.78 -6.20 -2.04
CA GLY A 197 -9.85 -5.15 -2.46
C GLY A 197 -10.39 -3.73 -2.30
N TRP A 198 -11.65 -3.56 -1.87
CA TRP A 198 -12.22 -2.25 -1.60
C TRP A 198 -11.98 -1.84 -0.14
N LEU A 199 -11.33 -0.69 0.03
CA LEU A 199 -11.15 -0.02 1.30
C LEU A 199 -12.39 0.82 1.63
N GLY A 200 -12.97 0.65 2.81
CA GLY A 200 -14.04 1.51 3.31
C GLY A 200 -13.52 2.88 3.77
N LEU A 201 -14.09 3.94 3.21
CA LEU A 201 -13.80 5.34 3.57
C LEU A 201 -14.77 5.89 4.63
N GLY A 202 -16.04 5.50 4.55
CA GLY A 202 -17.08 5.86 5.51
C GLY A 202 -18.49 5.66 4.96
N GLY A 203 -19.50 5.84 5.81
CA GLY A 203 -20.91 5.82 5.39
C GLY A 203 -21.30 7.13 4.73
N MET A 204 -22.15 7.08 3.70
CA MET A 204 -22.63 8.26 2.99
C MET A 204 -24.09 8.05 2.54
N THR A 205 -24.95 9.01 2.83
CA THR A 205 -26.33 9.05 2.35
C THR A 205 -26.39 9.82 1.03
N VAL A 206 -26.92 9.18 0.00
CA VAL A 206 -27.24 9.84 -1.27
C VAL A 206 -28.70 10.32 -1.21
N GLY A 207 -28.93 11.61 -1.40
CA GLY A 207 -30.26 12.23 -1.33
C GLY A 207 -30.31 13.43 -0.40
N ASP A 208 -31.51 13.71 0.12
CA ASP A 208 -31.84 14.78 1.07
C ASP A 208 -32.23 14.23 2.44
#